data_AF-A0A0F8TZ04-F1
#
_entry.id   AF-A0A0F8TZ04-F1
#
_cell.length_a   1.000
_cell.length_b   1.000
_cell.length_c   1.000
_cell.angle_alpha   90.00
_cell.angle_beta   90.00
_cell.angle_gamma   90.00
#
_symmetry.space_group_name_H-M   'P 1'
#
loop_
_entity.id
_entity.type
_entity.pdbx_description
1 polymer ?
#
loop_
_entity_poly.entity_id
_entity_poly.type
_entity_poly.pdbx_seq_one_letter_code
_entity_poly.pdbx_strand_id
1 'polypeptide(L)'
;MHFTRTASVLLTVVGLALSSPVDSTSVSLDKRADCDTHTCITYYSDSGCTRGLERGSYKPDCSGNCFRFDSFSSIQVAANVLTGADCVAYSDSNCQNAISDSGNQHGHYCMENLNGAKSMKCYYGC
;
A
#
# COMPACT_ATOMS: atom_id res chain seq x y z
N MET A 1 66.19 -9.63 35.08
CA MET A 1 65.19 -10.68 35.33
C MET A 1 64.19 -10.18 36.38
N HIS A 2 63.03 -9.69 35.94
CA HIS A 2 61.70 -9.89 36.56
C HIS A 2 60.70 -8.99 35.83
N PHE A 3 59.82 -9.64 35.08
CA PHE A 3 58.68 -9.08 34.38
C PHE A 3 57.50 -9.08 35.36
N THR A 4 56.84 -7.94 35.59
CA THR A 4 55.57 -7.90 36.31
C THR A 4 54.47 -7.52 35.33
N ARG A 5 53.62 -8.49 35.03
CA ARG A 5 52.43 -8.37 34.19
C ARG A 5 51.32 -7.69 34.98
N THR A 6 50.76 -6.60 34.46
CA THR A 6 49.42 -6.12 34.83
C THR A 6 48.51 -6.28 33.63
N ALA A 7 47.59 -7.24 33.73
CA ALA A 7 46.53 -7.49 32.78
C ALA A 7 45.46 -6.40 32.91
N SER A 8 45.20 -5.65 31.83
CA SER A 8 43.98 -4.84 31.72
C SER A 8 42.95 -5.64 30.94
N VAL A 9 41.86 -5.96 31.63
CA VAL A 9 40.66 -6.57 31.06
C VAL A 9 39.98 -5.50 30.20
N LEU A 10 40.11 -5.59 28.87
CA LEU A 10 39.31 -4.77 27.97
C LEU A 10 37.93 -5.43 27.86
N LEU A 11 36.95 -4.81 28.51
CA LEU A 11 35.56 -5.24 28.50
C LEU A 11 34.96 -5.02 27.10
N THR A 12 34.52 -6.10 26.47
CA THR A 12 33.86 -6.10 25.17
C THR A 12 32.48 -5.46 25.28
N VAL A 13 32.28 -4.27 24.69
CA VAL A 13 30.93 -3.75 24.45
C VAL A 13 30.46 -4.27 23.10
N VAL A 14 29.76 -5.40 23.12
CA VAL A 14 28.97 -5.86 21.96
C VAL A 14 27.76 -4.93 21.88
N GLY A 15 27.83 -3.94 20.99
CA GLY A 15 26.67 -3.12 20.65
C GLY A 15 25.61 -4.01 20.00
N LEU A 16 24.53 -4.28 20.72
CA LEU A 16 23.32 -4.85 20.14
C LEU A 16 22.71 -3.80 19.22
N ALA A 17 22.95 -3.95 17.92
CA ALA A 17 22.11 -3.32 16.92
C ALA A 17 20.70 -3.93 17.05
N LEU A 18 19.78 -3.23 17.72
CA LEU A 18 18.35 -3.46 17.51
C LEU A 18 18.01 -2.94 16.11
N SER A 19 18.33 -3.72 15.08
CA SER A 19 17.60 -3.64 13.83
C SER A 19 16.21 -4.20 14.14
N SER A 20 15.26 -3.32 14.42
CA SER A 20 13.85 -3.66 14.41
C SER A 20 13.55 -4.43 13.12
N PRO A 21 12.85 -5.59 13.18
CA PRO A 21 12.39 -6.21 11.96
C PRO A 21 11.47 -5.20 11.28
N VAL A 22 11.92 -4.65 10.16
CA VAL A 22 11.00 -4.07 9.18
C VAL A 22 10.13 -5.23 8.78
N ASP A 23 8.95 -5.29 9.41
CA ASP A 23 7.85 -6.16 9.04
C ASP A 23 7.53 -5.84 7.60
N SER A 24 8.25 -6.53 6.73
CA SER A 24 8.03 -6.58 5.31
C SER A 24 6.96 -7.62 5.12
N THR A 25 5.80 -7.42 5.76
CA THR A 25 4.55 -7.87 5.16
C THR A 25 4.36 -6.98 3.94
N SER A 26 5.14 -7.25 2.90
CA SER A 26 4.59 -7.20 1.56
C SER A 26 3.35 -8.08 1.65
N VAL A 27 2.20 -7.45 1.91
CA VAL A 27 0.91 -7.96 1.47
C VAL A 27 1.04 -7.99 -0.04
N SER A 28 1.76 -9.01 -0.51
CA SER A 28 1.73 -9.50 -1.87
C SER A 28 0.26 -9.66 -2.07
N LEU A 29 -0.33 -8.72 -2.83
CA LEU A 29 -1.73 -8.72 -3.14
C LEU A 29 -2.10 -10.18 -3.39
N ASP A 30 -3.00 -10.72 -2.57
CA ASP A 30 -3.87 -11.82 -2.95
C ASP A 30 -4.60 -11.35 -4.20
N LYS A 31 -3.85 -11.29 -5.30
CA LYS A 31 -4.30 -11.08 -6.65
C LYS A 31 -5.15 -12.31 -6.85
N ARG A 32 -6.48 -12.12 -6.76
CA ARG A 32 -7.57 -13.12 -6.81
C ARG A 32 -8.31 -13.36 -5.49
N ALA A 33 -8.44 -12.42 -4.56
CA ALA A 33 -9.68 -12.42 -3.80
C ALA A 33 -10.82 -12.17 -4.80
N ASP A 34 -11.76 -13.11 -4.88
CA ASP A 34 -12.89 -13.19 -5.83
C ASP A 34 -13.47 -11.80 -6.13
N CYS A 35 -13.03 -11.22 -7.26
CA CYS A 35 -13.27 -9.81 -7.54
C CYS A 35 -14.49 -9.68 -8.44
N ASP A 36 -15.66 -9.55 -7.81
CA ASP A 36 -16.89 -9.23 -8.52
C ASP A 36 -16.84 -7.80 -9.09
N THR A 37 -17.49 -7.59 -10.24
CA THR A 37 -17.53 -6.31 -10.96
C THR A 37 -18.06 -5.13 -10.14
N HIS A 38 -18.69 -5.39 -8.99
CA HIS A 38 -19.36 -4.36 -8.18
C HIS A 38 -18.67 -4.04 -6.86
N THR A 39 -17.57 -4.68 -6.50
CA THR A 39 -16.96 -4.47 -5.16
C THR A 39 -15.44 -4.36 -5.19
N CYS A 40 -14.87 -4.15 -6.38
CA CYS A 40 -13.42 -4.19 -6.57
C CYS A 40 -12.83 -2.86 -7.02
N ILE A 41 -11.63 -2.65 -6.53
CA ILE A 41 -10.78 -1.54 -6.90
C ILE A 41 -9.80 -2.07 -7.93
N THR A 42 -9.83 -1.51 -9.14
CA THR A 42 -8.91 -1.84 -10.23
C THR A 42 -8.00 -0.65 -10.46
N TYR A 43 -6.70 -0.86 -10.63
CA TYR A 43 -5.73 0.22 -10.89
C TYR A 43 -5.03 0.02 -12.23
N TYR A 44 -4.70 1.13 -12.89
CA TYR A 44 -4.28 1.16 -14.28
C TYR A 44 -3.00 1.96 -14.47
N SER A 45 -2.25 1.68 -15.54
CA SER A 45 -1.08 2.49 -15.88
C SER A 45 -1.38 3.79 -16.61
N ASP A 46 -2.56 3.92 -17.21
CA ASP A 46 -3.02 5.14 -17.88
C ASP A 46 -3.88 6.00 -16.96
N SER A 47 -4.19 7.22 -17.40
CA SER A 47 -4.94 8.20 -16.63
C SER A 47 -6.46 8.11 -16.77
N GLY A 48 -7.02 7.10 -17.45
CA GLY A 48 -8.46 7.06 -17.79
C GLY A 48 -9.16 5.71 -17.57
N CYS A 49 -8.67 4.87 -16.66
CA CYS A 49 -9.22 3.53 -16.38
C CYS A 49 -9.48 2.69 -17.63
N THR A 50 -8.56 2.74 -18.60
CA THR A 50 -8.75 2.10 -19.91
C THR A 50 -8.68 0.58 -19.78
N ARG A 51 -9.72 -0.12 -20.27
CA ARG A 51 -9.71 -1.59 -20.34
C ARG A 51 -8.54 -2.09 -21.20
N GLY A 52 -7.87 -3.13 -20.71
CA GLY A 52 -6.65 -3.68 -21.31
C GLY A 52 -5.35 -3.09 -20.76
N LEU A 53 -5.42 -2.00 -19.99
CA LEU A 53 -4.29 -1.39 -19.28
C LEU A 53 -4.36 -1.60 -17.76
N GLU A 54 -5.19 -2.54 -17.31
CA GLU A 54 -5.27 -2.96 -15.91
C GLU A 54 -3.92 -3.50 -15.44
N ARG A 55 -3.49 -3.07 -14.25
CA ARG A 55 -2.31 -3.62 -13.57
C ARG A 55 -2.70 -4.66 -12.54
N GLY A 56 -3.86 -4.50 -11.92
CA GLY A 56 -4.44 -5.46 -11.00
C GLY A 56 -5.73 -4.94 -10.40
N SER A 57 -6.35 -5.80 -9.60
CA SER A 57 -7.55 -5.49 -8.84
C SER A 57 -7.52 -6.21 -7.50
N TYR A 58 -8.22 -5.63 -6.52
CA TYR A 58 -8.44 -6.24 -5.22
C TYR A 58 -9.77 -5.77 -4.62
N LYS A 59 -10.29 -6.55 -3.68
CA LYS A 59 -11.45 -6.20 -2.88
C LYS A 59 -10.97 -5.56 -1.56
N PRO A 60 -11.26 -4.28 -1.31
CA PRO A 60 -10.92 -3.62 -0.06
C PRO A 60 -11.82 -4.10 1.08
N ASP A 61 -11.38 -3.84 2.30
CA ASP A 61 -12.12 -4.07 3.54
C ASP A 61 -12.19 -2.79 4.37
N CYS A 62 -12.76 -2.86 5.58
CA CYS A 62 -12.79 -1.70 6.48
C CYS A 62 -11.49 -1.46 7.25
N SER A 63 -10.45 -2.27 7.04
CA SER A 63 -9.19 -2.16 7.77
C SER A 63 -8.35 -0.98 7.29
N GLY A 64 -8.56 -0.49 6.07
CA GLY A 64 -7.83 0.65 5.52
C GLY A 64 -6.35 0.37 5.29
N ASN A 65 -6.02 -0.88 4.94
CA ASN A 65 -4.66 -1.32 4.71
C ASN A 65 -4.00 -0.47 3.60
N CYS A 66 -2.72 -0.12 3.79
CA CYS A 66 -1.95 0.61 2.78
C CYS A 66 -1.40 -0.37 1.74
N PHE A 67 -1.95 -0.33 0.54
CA PHE A 67 -1.51 -1.16 -0.58
C PHE A 67 -0.45 -0.45 -1.40
N ARG A 68 0.62 -1.17 -1.75
CA ARG A 68 1.84 -0.63 -2.35
C ARG A 68 2.02 -1.16 -3.76
N PHE A 69 2.43 -0.30 -4.67
CA PHE A 69 2.63 -0.61 -6.08
C PHE A 69 3.88 0.09 -6.63
N ASP A 70 4.38 -0.36 -7.78
CA ASP A 70 5.48 0.32 -8.45
C ASP A 70 5.06 1.73 -8.92
N SER A 71 3.93 1.81 -9.62
CA SER A 71 3.30 3.05 -10.11
C SER A 71 1.92 2.75 -10.73
N PHE A 72 0.95 3.66 -10.57
CA PHE A 72 -0.32 3.65 -11.29
C PHE A 72 -0.83 5.09 -11.53
N SER A 73 -1.70 5.26 -12.51
CA SER A 73 -2.14 6.59 -12.98
C SER A 73 -3.65 6.81 -12.91
N SER A 74 -4.44 5.74 -12.69
CA SER A 74 -5.86 5.85 -12.37
C SER A 74 -6.35 4.65 -11.56
N ILE A 75 -7.48 4.84 -10.88
CA ILE A 75 -8.18 3.83 -10.09
C ILE A 75 -9.65 3.78 -10.52
N GLN A 76 -10.14 2.62 -10.93
CA GLN A 76 -11.56 2.33 -11.03
C GLN A 76 -12.06 1.85 -9.67
N VAL A 77 -12.85 2.67 -9.02
CA VAL A 77 -13.61 2.32 -7.81
C VAL A 77 -14.93 1.70 -8.26
N ALA A 78 -15.13 0.41 -8.00
CA ALA A 78 -16.41 -0.26 -8.17
C ALA A 78 -17.01 -0.59 -6.81
N ALA A 79 -18.21 -0.09 -6.56
CA ALA A 79 -18.92 -0.20 -5.30
C ALA A 79 -20.38 -0.61 -5.51
N ASN A 80 -20.93 -1.33 -4.54
CA ASN A 80 -22.36 -1.59 -4.49
C ASN A 80 -23.10 -0.29 -4.15
N VAL A 81 -24.24 -0.08 -4.81
CA VAL A 81 -25.08 1.11 -4.64
C VAL A 81 -25.58 1.32 -3.20
N LEU A 82 -25.55 0.30 -2.33
CA LEU A 82 -26.01 0.40 -0.94
C LEU A 82 -24.89 0.71 0.06
N THR A 83 -23.67 0.22 -0.18
CA THR A 83 -22.58 0.25 0.81
C THR A 83 -21.48 1.26 0.49
N GLY A 84 -21.32 1.63 -0.78
CA GLY A 84 -20.28 2.56 -1.20
C GLY A 84 -18.85 2.01 -1.07
N ALA A 85 -17.89 2.73 -1.64
CA ALA A 85 -16.46 2.51 -1.46
C ALA A 85 -15.71 3.82 -1.59
N ASP A 86 -14.63 3.97 -0.83
CA ASP A 86 -13.79 5.15 -0.81
C ASP A 86 -12.33 4.76 -1.01
N CYS A 87 -11.56 5.56 -1.73
CA CYS A 87 -10.17 5.32 -2.08
C CYS A 87 -9.36 6.61 -2.04
N VAL A 88 -8.26 6.57 -1.28
CA VAL A 88 -7.25 7.64 -1.26
C VAL A 88 -5.99 7.13 -1.94
N ALA A 89 -5.49 7.87 -2.92
CA ALA A 89 -4.21 7.61 -3.57
C ALA A 89 -3.09 8.51 -3.03
N TYR A 90 -1.88 7.96 -2.98
CA TYR A 90 -0.72 8.60 -2.39
C TYR A 90 0.49 8.56 -3.34
N SER A 91 1.31 9.60 -3.30
CA SER A 91 2.52 9.69 -4.14
C SER A 91 3.70 8.87 -3.60
N ASP A 92 3.67 8.50 -2.32
CA ASP A 92 4.68 7.66 -1.67
C ASP A 92 4.19 6.21 -1.49
N SER A 93 5.06 5.33 -1.01
CA SER A 93 4.78 3.90 -0.85
C SER A 93 4.26 3.52 0.54
N ASN A 94 4.04 4.46 1.45
CA ASN A 94 3.62 4.22 2.83
C ASN A 94 2.30 4.92 3.19
N CYS A 95 1.55 5.40 2.19
CA CYS A 95 0.28 6.11 2.35
C CYS A 95 0.37 7.32 3.29
N GLN A 96 1.35 8.21 3.08
CA GLN A 96 1.58 9.40 3.90
C GLN A 96 1.25 10.71 3.17
N ASN A 97 1.50 10.77 1.88
CA ASN A 97 1.35 11.95 1.03
C ASN A 97 0.18 11.76 0.07
N ALA A 98 -1.03 12.05 0.56
CA ALA A 98 -2.24 11.94 -0.25
C ALA A 98 -2.21 12.92 -1.42
N ILE A 99 -2.63 12.46 -2.59
CA ILE A 99 -2.69 13.27 -3.82
C ILE A 99 -4.10 13.35 -4.40
N SER A 100 -4.95 12.38 -4.10
CA SER A 100 -6.34 12.35 -4.53
C SER A 100 -7.15 11.46 -3.62
N ASP A 101 -8.43 11.75 -3.57
CA ASP A 101 -9.44 11.06 -2.79
C ASP A 101 -10.67 10.90 -3.68
N SER A 102 -11.21 9.69 -3.80
CA SER A 102 -12.43 9.47 -4.57
C SER A 102 -13.65 9.98 -3.83
N GLY A 103 -13.63 10.06 -2.50
CA GLY A 103 -14.79 10.13 -1.64
C GLY A 103 -15.60 8.83 -1.69
N ASN A 104 -16.71 8.79 -0.94
CA ASN A 104 -17.60 7.63 -0.91
C ASN A 104 -18.40 7.48 -2.22
N GLN A 105 -17.96 6.58 -3.08
CA GLN A 105 -18.53 6.30 -4.39
C GLN A 105 -19.53 5.15 -4.35
N HIS A 106 -20.64 5.31 -5.08
CA HIS A 106 -21.67 4.28 -5.27
C HIS A 106 -21.74 3.94 -6.76
N GLY A 107 -21.53 2.67 -7.13
CA GLY A 107 -21.42 2.26 -8.53
C GLY A 107 -19.99 2.31 -9.06
N HIS A 108 -19.78 2.81 -10.27
CA HIS A 108 -18.48 2.86 -10.93
C HIS A 108 -17.96 4.30 -11.04
N TYR A 109 -16.78 4.55 -10.48
CA TYR A 109 -16.10 5.83 -10.57
C TYR A 109 -14.64 5.63 -10.98
N CYS A 110 -14.16 6.41 -11.95
CA CYS A 110 -12.75 6.43 -12.31
C CYS A 110 -12.08 7.65 -11.68
N MET A 111 -11.11 7.40 -10.80
CA MET A 111 -10.23 8.41 -10.26
C MET A 111 -9.01 8.56 -11.18
N GLU A 112 -9.01 9.63 -11.97
CA GLU A 112 -8.10 9.87 -13.08
C GLU A 112 -6.86 10.70 -12.69
N ASN A 113 -5.88 10.78 -13.59
CA ASN A 113 -4.74 11.71 -13.52
C ASN A 113 -3.90 11.65 -12.23
N LEU A 114 -3.70 10.46 -11.69
CA LEU A 114 -2.93 10.23 -10.44
C LEU A 114 -1.41 10.30 -10.63
N ASN A 115 -0.93 10.47 -11.86
CA ASN A 115 0.44 10.82 -12.21
C ASN A 115 1.53 9.98 -11.52
N GLY A 116 1.36 8.66 -11.50
CA GLY A 116 2.35 7.73 -10.96
C GLY A 116 2.29 7.56 -9.44
N ALA A 117 1.07 7.50 -8.90
CA ALA A 117 0.80 7.12 -7.52
C ALA A 117 1.45 5.77 -7.17
N LYS A 118 1.88 5.61 -5.92
CA LYS A 118 2.66 4.45 -5.47
C LYS A 118 1.97 3.65 -4.38
N SER A 119 0.99 4.23 -3.71
CA SER A 119 0.16 3.49 -2.78
C SER A 119 -1.27 4.02 -2.75
N MET A 120 -2.18 3.20 -2.25
CA MET A 120 -3.57 3.58 -2.02
C MET A 120 -4.09 2.91 -0.75
N LYS A 121 -5.10 3.56 -0.14
CA LYS A 121 -5.97 2.95 0.86
C LYS A 121 -7.38 2.99 0.32
N CYS A 122 -8.08 1.88 0.39
CA CYS A 122 -9.48 1.82 0.01
C CYS A 122 -10.31 1.15 1.10
N TYR A 123 -11.55 1.59 1.21
CA TYR A 123 -12.54 1.20 2.20
C TYR A 123 -13.82 0.79 1.47
N TYR A 124 -14.52 -0.23 1.97
CA TYR A 124 -15.78 -0.68 1.39
C TYR A 124 -16.75 -1.11 2.48
N GLY A 125 -17.98 -0.57 2.44
CA GLY A 125 -19.03 -0.91 3.41
C GLY A 125 -18.76 -0.42 4.83
N CYS A 126 -18.02 0.68 4.92
CA CYS A 126 -17.76 1.48 6.10
C CYS A 126 -18.27 2.90 5.77
#